data_AF-A0A2T1LQW7-F1
#
_entry.id   AF-A0A2T1LQW7-F1
#
_cell.length_a   1.000
_cell.length_b   1.000
_cell.length_c   1.000
_cell.angle_alpha   90.00
_cell.angle_beta   90.00
_cell.angle_gamma   90.00
#
_symmetry.space_group_name_H-M   'P 1'
#
loop_
_entity.id
_entity.type
_entity.pdbx_description
1 polymer ?
#
loop_
_entity_poly.entity_id
_entity_poly.type
_entity_poly.pdbx_seq_one_letter_code
_entity_poly.pdbx_strand_id
1 'polypeptide(L)'
;MDIKLESLSEDEEKDKKHLEHKVERAFSEAGSALKELRDRKLYRNTHTTFEEYCRDRFGHSRQKSYYLIAGAEIFQNLSTNRCQILPTTEYQVRPLSLLEPPQQPVAWRLAVTEAGGKVPPARLVREAVQLLQEKPHNIYEVGEVVGIIARDHPQLRGKNGCWAIITAVYEFSCDLQFWNGVADGVRIEYIKELGYTEEECQSVQQLCERIKRLRSRDDLEDTAYAFLGLLGKLKQPYLSDLEEEMLSVLERTYGL
;
A
#
# COMPACT_ATOMS: atom_id res chain seq x y z
N MET A 1 -13.84 37.59 35.98
CA MET A 1 -12.50 38.18 36.13
C MET A 1 -11.77 37.91 34.82
N ASP A 2 -11.65 38.91 33.96
CA ASP A 2 -10.82 38.81 32.76
C ASP A 2 -9.36 38.79 33.18
N ILE A 3 -8.68 37.67 32.92
CA ILE A 3 -7.24 37.55 33.16
C ILE A 3 -6.55 38.40 32.09
N LYS A 4 -6.06 39.59 32.46
CA LYS A 4 -5.16 40.36 31.61
C LYS A 4 -3.81 39.65 31.56
N LEU A 5 -3.49 39.09 30.40
CA LEU A 5 -2.17 38.53 30.12
C LEU A 5 -1.19 39.69 29.85
N GLU A 6 -0.02 39.65 30.48
CA GLU A 6 1.04 40.63 30.30
C GLU A 6 1.79 40.38 28.98
N SER A 7 2.20 41.45 28.30
CA SER A 7 2.94 41.35 27.03
C SER A 7 4.43 41.15 27.28
N LEU A 8 5.06 40.24 26.53
CA LEU A 8 6.50 40.00 26.58
C LEU A 8 7.27 41.09 25.84
N SER A 9 8.45 41.44 26.34
CA SER A 9 9.45 42.21 25.60
C SER A 9 10.06 41.40 24.45
N GLU A 10 10.71 42.07 23.50
CA GLU A 10 11.35 41.40 22.35
C GLU A 10 12.40 40.36 22.78
N ASP A 11 13.14 40.64 23.86
CA ASP A 11 14.16 39.71 24.37
C ASP A 11 13.52 38.51 25.07
N GLU A 12 12.44 38.71 25.83
CA GLU A 12 11.67 37.61 26.41
C GLU A 12 11.00 36.74 25.33
N GLU A 13 10.55 37.32 24.22
CA GLU A 13 10.03 36.53 23.09
C GLU A 13 11.11 35.68 22.42
N LYS A 14 12.33 36.20 22.28
CA LYS A 14 13.47 35.44 21.75
C LYS A 14 13.84 34.30 22.69
N ASP A 15 13.95 34.58 23.99
CA ASP A 15 14.28 33.60 25.02
C ASP A 15 13.22 32.50 25.10
N LYS A 16 11.94 32.89 25.07
CA LYS A 16 10.81 31.95 25.00
C LYS A 16 10.95 31.01 23.80
N LYS A 17 11.15 31.56 22.60
CA LYS A 17 11.34 30.74 21.38
C LYS A 17 12.53 29.79 21.54
N HIS A 18 13.67 30.27 22.05
CA HIS A 18 14.85 29.43 22.27
C HIS A 18 14.55 28.25 23.21
N LEU A 19 13.88 28.52 24.34
CA LEU A 19 13.51 27.50 25.32
C LEU A 19 12.49 26.51 24.77
N GLU A 20 11.49 26.97 24.01
CA GLU A 20 10.51 26.12 23.33
C GLU A 20 11.21 25.13 22.38
N HIS A 21 12.14 25.60 21.55
CA HIS A 21 12.89 24.73 20.64
C HIS A 21 13.72 23.67 21.38
N LYS A 22 14.29 24.03 22.53
CA LYS A 22 15.04 23.09 23.37
C LYS A 22 14.14 22.00 23.95
N VAL A 23 12.95 22.37 24.41
CA VAL A 23 11.95 21.41 24.92
C VAL A 23 11.48 20.47 23.82
N GLU A 24 11.17 21.00 22.64
CA GLU A 24 10.68 20.21 21.49
C GLU A 24 11.71 19.22 20.96
N ARG A 25 13.02 19.52 21.09
CA ARG A 25 14.12 18.66 20.65
C ARG A 25 14.65 17.73 21.75
N ALA A 26 14.21 17.88 22.99
CA ALA A 26 14.76 17.14 24.13
C ALA A 26 14.70 15.61 23.93
N PHE A 27 13.64 15.10 23.30
CA PHE A 27 13.52 13.66 23.06
C PHE A 27 14.53 13.14 22.02
N SER A 28 14.80 13.91 20.96
CA SER A 28 15.73 13.51 19.90
C SER A 28 17.18 13.65 20.34
N GLU A 29 17.50 14.67 21.15
CA GLU A 29 18.78 14.80 21.83
C GLU A 29 19.03 13.64 22.79
N ALA A 30 18.05 13.32 23.65
CA ALA A 30 18.13 12.19 24.56
C ALA A 30 18.32 10.86 23.81
N GLY A 31 17.57 10.64 22.73
CA GLY A 31 17.71 9.45 21.90
C GLY A 31 19.08 9.33 21.22
N SER A 32 19.62 10.44 20.71
CA SER A 32 20.95 10.48 20.11
C SER A 32 22.05 10.16 21.13
N ALA A 33 21.96 10.72 22.34
CA ALA A 33 22.88 10.42 23.42
C ALA A 33 22.79 8.95 23.88
N LEU A 34 21.58 8.41 24.01
CA LEU A 34 21.37 6.99 24.33
C LEU A 34 21.97 6.07 23.25
N LYS A 35 21.83 6.43 21.98
CA LYS A 35 22.44 5.71 20.85
C LYS A 35 23.95 5.69 20.98
N GLU A 36 24.57 6.84 21.26
CA GLU A 36 26.01 6.94 21.43
C GLU A 36 26.53 6.14 22.63
N LEU A 37 25.86 6.23 23.78
CA LEU A 37 26.14 5.43 24.98
C LEU A 37 26.11 3.92 24.66
N ARG A 38 25.12 3.48 23.89
CA ARG A 38 24.95 2.08 23.47
C ARG A 38 26.05 1.65 22.50
N ASP A 39 26.19 2.35 21.38
CA ASP A 39 27.04 1.96 20.26
C ASP A 39 28.52 1.95 20.66
N ARG A 40 28.95 2.91 21.50
CA ARG A 40 30.33 2.98 22.05
C ARG A 40 30.52 2.12 23.31
N LYS A 41 29.46 1.48 23.80
CA LYS A 41 29.44 0.67 25.04
C LYS A 41 29.99 1.42 26.27
N LEU A 42 29.61 2.68 26.44
CA LEU A 42 30.11 3.55 27.53
C LEU A 42 29.57 3.16 28.92
N TYR A 43 28.68 2.18 28.99
CA TYR A 43 28.14 1.60 30.23
C TYR A 43 28.97 0.41 30.77
N ARG A 44 29.92 -0.11 29.98
CA ARG A 44 30.63 -1.38 30.26
C ARG A 44 31.48 -1.39 31.54
N ASN A 45 31.75 -0.22 32.13
CA ASN A 45 32.47 -0.09 33.39
C ASN A 45 31.61 -0.39 34.61
N THR A 46 30.28 -0.40 34.46
CA THR A 46 29.33 -0.52 35.58
C THR A 46 28.27 -1.59 35.34
N HIS A 47 27.87 -1.83 34.08
CA HIS A 47 26.78 -2.76 33.75
C HIS A 47 27.18 -3.70 32.62
N THR A 48 26.61 -4.91 32.64
CA THR A 48 26.86 -5.92 31.60
C THR A 48 26.09 -5.64 30.32
N THR A 49 24.90 -5.07 30.44
CA THR A 49 24.01 -4.73 29.32
C THR A 49 23.64 -3.25 29.32
N PHE A 50 23.31 -2.73 28.14
CA PHE A 50 22.86 -1.35 27.98
C PHE A 50 21.50 -1.12 28.67
N GLU A 51 20.66 -2.14 28.68
CA GLU A 51 19.32 -2.12 29.25
C GLU A 51 19.32 -2.00 30.77
N GLU A 52 20.21 -2.73 31.45
CA GLU A 52 20.42 -2.60 32.90
C GLU A 52 20.88 -1.18 33.23
N TYR A 53 21.88 -0.67 32.51
CA TYR A 53 22.36 0.69 32.69
C TYR A 53 21.25 1.74 32.51
N CYS A 54 20.43 1.61 31.47
CA CYS A 54 19.32 2.54 31.23
C CYS A 54 18.25 2.49 32.32
N ARG A 55 17.99 1.29 32.85
CA ARG A 55 17.04 1.11 33.95
C ARG A 55 17.54 1.77 35.23
N ASP A 56 18.77 1.48 35.60
CA ASP A 56 19.33 1.91 36.89
C ASP A 56 19.66 3.40 36.90
N ARG A 57 20.18 3.94 35.78
CA ARG A 57 20.60 5.35 35.70
C ARG A 57 19.45 6.31 35.37
N PHE A 58 18.54 5.92 34.49
CA PHE A 58 17.51 6.81 33.95
C PHE A 58 16.08 6.38 34.29
N GLY A 59 15.88 5.24 34.96
CA GLY A 59 14.53 4.70 35.20
C GLY A 59 13.80 4.31 33.91
N HIS A 60 14.54 4.11 32.82
CA HIS A 60 13.95 3.80 31.52
C HIS A 60 13.75 2.30 31.37
N SER A 61 12.58 1.88 30.88
CA SER A 61 12.44 0.51 30.38
C SER A 61 13.33 0.32 29.15
N ARG A 62 13.67 -0.94 28.86
CA ARG A 62 14.34 -1.32 27.61
C ARG A 62 13.63 -0.68 26.42
N GLN A 63 12.33 -0.93 26.30
CA GLN A 63 11.50 -0.45 25.21
C GLN A 63 11.53 1.08 25.07
N LYS A 64 11.41 1.83 26.17
CA LYS A 64 11.48 3.30 26.15
C LYS A 64 12.82 3.79 25.60
N SER A 65 13.92 3.16 26.00
CA SER A 65 15.28 3.53 25.55
C SER A 65 15.46 3.32 24.05
N TYR A 66 15.01 2.18 23.52
CA TYR A 66 15.07 1.92 22.07
C TYR A 66 14.11 2.80 21.27
N TYR A 67 12.94 3.13 21.79
CA TYR A 67 12.02 4.08 21.15
C TYR A 67 12.60 5.49 21.06
N LEU A 68 13.27 5.97 22.10
CA LEU A 68 13.97 7.26 22.04
C LEU A 68 15.08 7.25 20.98
N ILE A 69 15.87 6.17 20.91
CA ILE A 69 16.92 6.00 19.88
C ILE A 69 16.32 6.04 18.47
N ALA A 70 15.31 5.19 18.20
CA ALA A 70 14.67 5.15 16.88
C ALA A 70 13.98 6.49 16.54
N GLY A 71 13.33 7.12 17.53
CA GLY A 71 12.70 8.42 17.36
C GLY A 71 13.70 9.52 17.00
N ALA A 72 14.90 9.50 17.56
CA ALA A 72 15.97 10.43 17.21
C ALA A 72 16.48 10.22 15.78
N GLU A 73 16.64 8.97 15.34
CA GLU A 73 17.04 8.64 13.96
C GLU A 73 15.98 9.12 12.95
N ILE A 74 14.70 8.88 13.22
CA ILE A 74 13.59 9.37 12.38
C ILE A 74 13.55 10.89 12.37
N PHE A 75 13.70 11.54 13.54
CA PHE A 75 13.75 13.00 13.62
C PHE A 75 14.89 13.57 12.76
N GLN A 76 16.08 12.98 12.83
CA GLN A 76 17.23 13.38 12.01
C GLN A 76 16.97 13.18 10.52
N ASN A 77 16.31 12.08 10.14
CA ASN A 77 15.90 11.82 8.76
C ASN A 77 14.91 12.88 8.25
N LEU A 78 13.88 13.23 9.03
CA LEU A 78 12.92 14.30 8.70
C LEU A 78 13.60 15.67 8.57
N SER A 79 14.52 15.98 9.49
CA SER A 79 15.29 17.23 9.47
C SER A 79 16.20 17.31 8.23
N THR A 80 16.89 16.23 7.89
CA THR A 80 17.78 16.15 6.70
C THR A 80 16.98 16.33 5.41
N ASN A 81 15.78 15.76 5.36
CA ASN A 81 14.84 15.89 4.24
C ASN A 81 14.02 17.20 4.26
N ARG A 82 14.44 18.19 5.06
CA ARG A 82 13.90 19.56 5.09
C ARG A 82 12.39 19.64 5.36
N CYS A 83 11.85 18.74 6.17
CA CYS A 83 10.50 18.89 6.71
C CYS A 83 10.42 20.18 7.54
N GLN A 84 9.52 21.09 7.17
CA GLN A 84 9.38 22.40 7.82
C GLN A 84 8.86 22.29 9.25
N ILE A 85 7.93 21.36 9.46
CA ILE A 85 7.34 21.05 10.76
C ILE A 85 7.99 19.76 11.24
N LEU A 86 8.59 19.80 12.41
CA LEU A 86 9.27 18.66 13.01
C LEU A 86 8.45 18.06 14.16
N PRO A 87 8.64 16.77 14.46
CA PRO A 87 8.02 16.14 15.62
C PRO A 87 8.52 16.77 16.92
N THR A 88 7.65 16.91 17.91
CA THR A 88 7.99 17.45 19.24
C THR A 88 8.04 16.36 20.31
N THR A 89 7.57 15.15 19.98
CA THR A 89 7.54 14.01 20.90
C THR A 89 7.89 12.71 20.16
N GLU A 90 8.48 11.75 20.89
CA GLU A 90 8.78 10.42 20.34
C GLU A 90 7.51 9.68 19.89
N TYR A 91 6.40 9.86 20.61
CA TYR A 91 5.14 9.15 20.31
C TYR A 91 4.60 9.47 18.91
N GLN A 92 4.88 10.67 18.38
CA GLN A 92 4.48 11.07 17.02
C GLN A 92 5.27 10.32 15.94
N VAL A 93 6.55 10.05 16.17
CA VAL A 93 7.43 9.40 15.18
C VAL A 93 7.40 7.88 15.29
N ARG A 94 6.95 7.32 16.42
CA ARG A 94 6.88 5.87 16.61
C ARG A 94 6.20 5.12 15.45
N PRO A 95 5.05 5.56 14.89
CA PRO A 95 4.44 4.87 13.76
C PRO A 95 5.32 4.84 12.50
N LEU A 96 6.16 5.87 12.30
CA LEU A 96 7.06 5.96 11.15
C LEU A 96 8.17 4.90 11.18
N SER A 97 8.44 4.27 12.32
CA SER A 97 9.45 3.20 12.41
C SER A 97 9.09 1.96 11.59
N LEU A 98 7.84 1.86 11.13
CA LEU A 98 7.36 0.77 10.27
C LEU A 98 7.62 1.02 8.79
N LEU A 99 8.19 2.17 8.43
CA LEU A 99 8.49 2.57 7.06
C LEU A 99 10.00 2.63 6.83
N GLU A 100 10.41 2.33 5.61
CA GLU A 100 11.79 2.54 5.18
C GLU A 100 12.16 4.02 5.23
N PRO A 101 13.44 4.39 5.50
CA PRO A 101 13.86 5.78 5.68
C PRO A 101 13.39 6.75 4.58
N PRO A 102 13.39 6.41 3.28
CA PRO A 102 12.89 7.31 2.24
C PRO A 102 11.38 7.60 2.30
N GLN A 103 10.59 6.68 2.89
CA GLN A 103 9.13 6.81 2.99
C GLN A 103 8.69 7.64 4.20
N GLN A 104 9.51 7.70 5.26
CA GLN A 104 9.17 8.42 6.50
C GLN A 104 8.88 9.93 6.27
N PRO A 105 9.67 10.69 5.48
CA PRO A 105 9.35 12.09 5.19
C PRO A 105 8.07 12.26 4.37
N VAL A 106 7.73 11.29 3.53
CA VAL A 106 6.49 11.31 2.74
C VAL A 106 5.28 11.15 3.65
N ALA A 107 5.30 10.14 4.52
CA ALA A 107 4.25 9.90 5.52
C ALA A 107 4.07 11.10 6.46
N TRP A 108 5.18 11.68 6.92
CA TRP A 108 5.15 12.83 7.82
C TRP A 108 4.55 14.07 7.16
N ARG A 109 4.94 14.38 5.92
CA ARG A 109 4.36 15.52 5.18
C ARG A 109 2.87 15.33 4.93
N LEU A 110 2.44 14.11 4.61
CA LEU A 110 1.02 13.79 4.46
C LEU A 110 0.26 14.09 5.77
N ALA A 111 0.76 13.59 6.91
CA ALA A 111 0.15 13.84 8.21
C ALA A 111 0.12 15.34 8.58
N VAL A 112 1.16 16.11 8.24
CA VAL A 112 1.21 17.57 8.45
C VAL A 112 0.16 18.30 7.61
N THR A 113 -0.05 17.89 6.35
CA THR A 113 -1.09 18.44 5.48
C THR A 113 -2.48 18.21 6.07
N GLU A 114 -2.76 16.98 6.52
CA GLU A 114 -4.02 16.63 7.20
C GLU A 114 -4.23 17.37 8.52
N ALA A 115 -3.13 17.72 9.21
CA ALA A 115 -3.16 18.55 10.42
C ALA A 115 -3.34 20.06 10.13
N GLY A 116 -3.52 20.46 8.88
CA GLY A 116 -3.67 21.87 8.48
C GLY A 116 -2.38 22.67 8.63
N GLY A 117 -1.23 22.05 8.35
CA GLY A 117 0.07 22.72 8.45
C GLY A 117 0.52 22.96 9.90
N LYS A 118 0.09 22.12 10.83
CA LYS A 118 0.53 22.11 12.23
C LYS A 118 1.25 20.80 12.55
N VAL A 119 1.90 20.74 13.71
CA VAL A 119 2.50 19.49 14.21
C VAL A 119 1.39 18.43 14.31
N PRO A 120 1.48 17.30 13.58
CA PRO A 120 0.40 16.34 13.54
C PRO A 120 0.31 15.55 14.86
N PRO A 121 -0.90 15.22 15.35
CA PRO A 121 -1.07 14.24 16.40
C PRO A 121 -0.69 12.84 15.89
N ALA A 122 -0.22 11.97 16.78
CA ALA A 122 0.26 10.63 16.42
C ALA A 122 -0.80 9.77 15.69
N ARG A 123 -2.10 10.03 15.88
CA ARG A 123 -3.18 9.38 15.12
C ARG A 123 -3.07 9.63 13.62
N LEU A 124 -2.90 10.90 13.20
CA LEU A 124 -2.77 11.24 11.78
C LEU A 124 -1.49 10.68 11.18
N VAL A 125 -0.41 10.61 11.96
CA VAL A 125 0.83 9.97 11.51
C VAL A 125 0.62 8.48 11.27
N ARG A 126 -0.11 7.79 12.15
CA ARG A 126 -0.46 6.38 11.97
C ARG A 126 -1.30 6.14 10.72
N GLU A 127 -2.30 6.99 10.48
CA GLU A 127 -3.14 6.92 9.27
C GLU A 127 -2.30 7.13 8.00
N ALA A 128 -1.40 8.11 7.99
CA ALA A 128 -0.49 8.34 6.88
C ALA A 128 0.47 7.17 6.62
N VAL A 129 0.96 6.52 7.69
CA VAL A 129 1.78 5.29 7.59
C VAL A 129 0.97 4.16 6.99
N GLN A 130 -0.25 3.94 7.48
CA GLN A 130 -1.13 2.88 7.00
C GLN A 130 -1.42 3.04 5.50
N LEU A 131 -1.73 4.26 5.04
CA LEU A 131 -1.94 4.55 3.61
C LEU A 131 -0.72 4.21 2.74
N LEU A 132 0.50 4.36 3.26
CA LEU A 132 1.72 4.02 2.52
C LEU A 132 2.09 2.53 2.60
N GLN A 133 1.60 1.83 3.64
CA GLN A 133 1.75 0.39 3.79
C GLN A 133 0.70 -0.39 2.99
N GLU A 134 -0.50 0.18 2.81
CA GLU A 134 -1.57 -0.33 1.95
C GLU A 134 -1.26 -0.15 0.45
N LYS A 135 -0.02 -0.47 0.03
CA LYS A 135 0.20 -0.84 -1.36
C LYS A 135 -0.42 -2.22 -1.54
N PRO A 136 -1.39 -2.41 -2.45
CA PRO A 136 -1.93 -3.73 -2.69
C PRO A 136 -0.78 -4.63 -3.16
N HIS A 137 -0.44 -5.63 -2.36
CA HIS A 137 0.37 -6.74 -2.84
C HIS A 137 -0.50 -7.52 -3.83
N ASN A 138 0.11 -7.99 -4.90
CA ASN A 138 -0.61 -8.83 -5.83
C ASN A 138 -1.01 -10.15 -5.13
N ILE A 139 -2.30 -10.31 -4.86
CA ILE A 139 -2.86 -11.50 -4.19
C ILE A 139 -3.27 -12.59 -5.18
N TYR A 140 -3.13 -12.33 -6.48
CA TYR A 140 -3.67 -13.21 -7.50
C TYR A 140 -2.71 -14.32 -7.90
N GLU A 141 -3.26 -15.43 -8.39
CA GLU A 141 -2.52 -16.60 -8.84
C GLU A 141 -2.66 -16.87 -10.34
N VAL A 142 -1.65 -17.50 -10.94
CA VAL A 142 -1.71 -17.91 -12.35
C VAL A 142 -2.82 -18.96 -12.53
N GLY A 143 -3.69 -18.75 -13.50
CA GLY A 143 -4.88 -19.57 -13.77
C GLY A 143 -6.16 -19.06 -13.11
N GLU A 144 -6.06 -18.11 -12.18
CA GLU A 144 -7.24 -17.52 -11.54
C GLU A 144 -8.08 -16.72 -12.54
N VAL A 145 -9.41 -16.82 -12.39
CA VAL A 145 -10.38 -16.09 -13.21
C VAL A 145 -10.86 -14.86 -12.48
N VAL A 146 -10.67 -13.71 -13.12
CA VAL A 146 -10.91 -12.39 -12.55
C VAL A 146 -11.83 -11.55 -13.40
N GLY A 147 -12.56 -10.62 -12.79
CA GLY A 147 -13.39 -9.64 -13.46
C GLY A 147 -12.62 -8.36 -13.76
N ILE A 148 -12.97 -7.67 -14.85
CA ILE A 148 -12.26 -6.46 -15.27
C ILE A 148 -13.08 -5.19 -15.05
N ILE A 149 -12.45 -4.21 -14.39
CA ILE A 149 -13.00 -2.87 -14.17
C ILE A 149 -12.19 -1.90 -15.02
N ALA A 150 -12.57 -1.75 -16.28
CA ALA A 150 -11.75 -1.03 -17.26
C ALA A 150 -11.64 0.48 -16.98
N ARG A 151 -12.66 1.09 -16.33
CA ARG A 151 -12.82 2.54 -16.20
C ARG A 151 -12.46 3.25 -17.51
N ASP A 152 -11.32 3.97 -17.55
CA ASP A 152 -10.79 4.71 -18.71
C ASP A 152 -9.45 4.16 -19.24
N HIS A 153 -9.07 2.93 -18.89
CA HIS A 153 -7.76 2.38 -19.27
C HIS A 153 -7.69 2.09 -20.79
N PRO A 154 -6.70 2.64 -21.54
CA PRO A 154 -6.64 2.51 -22.99
C PRO A 154 -6.66 1.06 -23.50
N GLN A 155 -5.95 0.14 -22.81
CA GLN A 155 -5.87 -1.27 -23.22
C GLN A 155 -7.10 -2.10 -22.83
N LEU A 156 -7.92 -1.62 -21.88
CA LEU A 156 -9.12 -2.30 -21.40
C LEU A 156 -10.41 -1.72 -21.99
N ARG A 157 -10.31 -0.81 -22.98
CA ARG A 157 -11.47 -0.19 -23.62
C ARG A 157 -12.43 -1.27 -24.15
N GLY A 158 -13.70 -1.20 -23.72
CA GLY A 158 -14.73 -2.16 -24.10
C GLY A 158 -14.72 -3.50 -23.34
N LYS A 159 -13.73 -3.73 -22.47
CA LYS A 159 -13.59 -4.95 -21.66
C LYS A 159 -14.18 -4.84 -20.25
N ASN A 160 -14.90 -3.75 -19.96
CA ASN A 160 -15.54 -3.56 -18.66
C ASN A 160 -16.59 -4.64 -18.40
N GLY A 161 -16.47 -5.34 -17.27
CA GLY A 161 -17.35 -6.45 -16.90
C GLY A 161 -17.04 -7.76 -17.63
N CYS A 162 -16.00 -7.84 -18.45
CA CYS A 162 -15.50 -9.12 -18.95
C CYS A 162 -14.76 -9.88 -17.85
N TRP A 163 -14.75 -11.20 -17.95
CA TRP A 163 -13.79 -12.03 -17.22
C TRP A 163 -12.48 -12.15 -18.01
N ALA A 164 -11.40 -12.43 -17.31
CA ALA A 164 -10.09 -12.75 -17.85
C ALA A 164 -9.41 -13.82 -16.98
N ILE A 165 -8.48 -14.56 -17.56
CA ILE A 165 -7.66 -15.55 -16.87
C ILE A 165 -6.27 -14.96 -16.66
N ILE A 166 -5.72 -15.09 -15.46
CA ILE A 166 -4.37 -14.63 -15.15
C ILE A 166 -3.35 -15.60 -15.74
N THR A 167 -2.41 -15.06 -16.51
CA THR A 167 -1.36 -15.84 -17.20
C THR A 167 0.04 -15.59 -16.63
N ALA A 168 0.28 -14.41 -16.07
CA ALA A 168 1.48 -14.09 -15.32
C ALA A 168 1.16 -13.10 -14.19
N VAL A 169 1.92 -13.18 -13.10
CA VAL A 169 1.75 -12.38 -11.88
C VAL A 169 3.06 -11.63 -11.62
N TYR A 170 2.96 -10.32 -11.42
CA TYR A 170 4.05 -9.42 -11.04
C TYR A 170 3.70 -8.66 -9.75
N GLU A 171 4.64 -7.89 -9.20
CA GLU A 171 4.47 -7.21 -7.91
C GLU A 171 3.19 -6.34 -7.81
N PHE A 172 2.80 -5.67 -8.91
CA PHE A 172 1.63 -4.76 -8.96
C PHE A 172 0.76 -4.91 -10.22
N SER A 173 1.01 -5.95 -11.02
CA SER A 173 0.32 -6.15 -12.30
C SER A 173 0.22 -7.62 -12.66
N CYS A 174 -0.71 -7.95 -13.56
CA CYS A 174 -0.87 -9.27 -14.13
C CYS A 174 -0.95 -9.20 -15.65
N ASP A 175 -0.57 -10.30 -16.31
CA ASP A 175 -0.90 -10.53 -17.71
C ASP A 175 -2.21 -11.32 -17.80
N LEU A 176 -3.11 -10.88 -18.67
CA LEU A 176 -4.49 -11.33 -18.71
C LEU A 176 -4.84 -11.93 -20.07
N GLN A 177 -5.45 -13.11 -20.06
CA GLN A 177 -6.07 -13.74 -21.22
C GLN A 177 -7.57 -13.51 -21.22
N PHE A 178 -8.06 -12.81 -22.22
CA PHE A 178 -9.49 -12.64 -22.52
C PHE A 178 -9.96 -13.66 -23.55
N TRP A 179 -11.28 -13.79 -23.68
CA TRP A 179 -11.92 -14.55 -24.75
C TRP A 179 -11.57 -14.05 -26.16
N ASN A 180 -11.15 -12.78 -26.33
CA ASN A 180 -10.83 -12.14 -27.62
C ASN A 180 -9.37 -11.67 -27.78
N GLY A 181 -8.47 -11.98 -26.85
CA GLY A 181 -7.08 -11.55 -26.93
C GLY A 181 -6.35 -11.59 -25.60
N VAL A 182 -5.18 -10.96 -25.53
CA VAL A 182 -4.36 -10.83 -24.32
C VAL A 182 -4.13 -9.36 -23.96
N ALA A 183 -3.81 -9.08 -22.71
CA ALA A 183 -3.35 -7.77 -22.26
C ALA A 183 -2.27 -7.96 -21.19
N ASP A 184 -1.10 -7.39 -21.46
CA ASP A 184 0.08 -7.54 -20.60
C ASP A 184 0.23 -6.33 -19.66
N GLY A 185 0.74 -6.57 -18.45
CA GLY A 185 1.04 -5.51 -17.48
C GLY A 185 -0.19 -4.75 -16.95
N VAL A 186 -1.34 -5.41 -16.85
CA VAL A 186 -2.56 -4.80 -16.31
C VAL A 186 -2.43 -4.62 -14.80
N ARG A 187 -2.52 -3.38 -14.32
CA ARG A 187 -2.42 -3.08 -12.88
C ARG A 187 -3.54 -3.76 -12.09
N ILE A 188 -3.21 -4.28 -10.91
CA ILE A 188 -4.15 -5.01 -10.04
C ILE A 188 -5.37 -4.21 -9.60
N GLU A 189 -5.31 -2.87 -9.62
CA GLU A 189 -6.45 -1.99 -9.35
C GLU A 189 -7.60 -2.08 -10.38
N TYR A 190 -7.33 -2.61 -11.57
CA TYR A 190 -8.31 -2.84 -12.64
C TYR A 190 -8.85 -4.28 -12.64
N ILE A 191 -8.35 -5.11 -11.74
CA ILE A 191 -8.71 -6.50 -11.59
C ILE A 191 -9.63 -6.63 -10.37
N LYS A 192 -10.66 -7.47 -10.49
CA LYS A 192 -11.63 -7.74 -9.44
C LYS A 192 -11.69 -9.24 -9.20
N GLU A 193 -11.52 -9.63 -7.94
CA GLU A 193 -11.73 -11.01 -7.50
C GLU A 193 -13.21 -11.42 -7.74
N LEU A 194 -13.39 -12.61 -8.30
CA LEU A 194 -14.71 -13.22 -8.50
C LEU A 194 -15.05 -14.27 -7.44
N GLY A 195 -14.05 -14.74 -6.69
CA GLY A 195 -14.22 -15.75 -5.64
C GLY A 195 -14.56 -17.13 -6.19
N TYR A 196 -14.10 -17.46 -7.40
CA TYR A 196 -14.32 -18.75 -8.02
C TYR A 196 -13.43 -19.82 -7.40
N THR A 197 -13.96 -21.04 -7.29
CA THR A 197 -13.16 -22.21 -6.90
C THR A 197 -12.19 -22.61 -8.02
N GLU A 198 -11.25 -23.49 -7.71
CA GLU A 198 -10.32 -24.02 -8.72
C GLU A 198 -11.07 -24.75 -9.85
N GLU A 199 -12.13 -25.50 -9.53
CA GLU A 199 -12.99 -26.21 -10.48
C GLU A 199 -13.76 -25.24 -11.39
N GLU A 200 -14.26 -24.15 -10.81
CA GLU A 200 -14.93 -23.08 -11.56
C GLU A 200 -13.95 -22.33 -12.47
N CYS A 201 -12.74 -22.05 -11.99
CA CYS A 201 -11.67 -21.46 -12.81
C CYS A 201 -11.31 -22.37 -13.99
N GLN A 202 -11.17 -23.68 -13.75
CA GLN A 202 -10.91 -24.66 -14.81
C GLN A 202 -12.04 -24.69 -15.86
N SER A 203 -13.30 -24.58 -15.43
CA SER A 203 -14.46 -24.56 -16.33
C SER A 203 -14.42 -23.34 -17.26
N VAL A 204 -14.10 -22.16 -16.73
CA VAL A 204 -13.95 -20.94 -17.54
C VAL A 204 -12.71 -21.01 -18.43
N GLN A 205 -11.61 -21.62 -17.99
CA GLN A 205 -10.44 -21.86 -18.84
C GLN A 205 -10.79 -22.77 -20.03
N GLN A 206 -11.53 -23.85 -19.81
CA GLN A 206 -12.02 -24.73 -20.88
C GLN A 206 -12.93 -23.98 -21.84
N LEU A 207 -13.85 -23.15 -21.34
CA LEU A 207 -14.69 -22.27 -22.15
C LEU A 207 -13.83 -21.32 -23.00
N CYS A 208 -12.80 -20.71 -22.41
CA CYS A 208 -11.88 -19.83 -23.13
C CYS A 208 -11.19 -20.56 -24.29
N GLU A 209 -10.74 -21.80 -24.09
CA GLU A 209 -10.13 -22.63 -25.14
C GLU A 209 -11.12 -23.00 -26.25
N ARG A 210 -12.37 -23.34 -25.91
CA ARG A 210 -13.45 -23.58 -26.89
C ARG A 210 -13.68 -22.35 -27.77
N ILE A 211 -13.80 -21.17 -27.14
CA ILE A 211 -13.96 -19.89 -27.83
C ILE A 211 -12.75 -19.58 -28.72
N LYS A 212 -11.51 -19.81 -28.24
CA LYS A 212 -10.29 -19.59 -29.03
C LYS A 212 -10.26 -20.45 -30.29
N ARG A 213 -10.69 -21.72 -30.22
CA ARG A 213 -10.76 -22.61 -31.40
C ARG A 213 -11.72 -22.05 -32.45
N LEU A 214 -12.93 -21.67 -32.04
CA LEU A 214 -13.90 -21.03 -32.94
C LEU A 214 -13.35 -19.73 -33.56
N ARG A 215 -12.67 -18.90 -32.77
CA ARG A 215 -12.08 -17.63 -33.25
C ARG A 215 -10.90 -17.82 -34.20
N SER A 216 -10.24 -18.98 -34.17
CA SER A 216 -9.14 -19.30 -35.09
C SER A 216 -9.60 -19.65 -36.51
N ARG A 217 -10.92 -19.71 -36.74
CA ARG A 217 -11.53 -19.92 -38.04
C ARG A 217 -11.56 -18.64 -38.86
N ASP A 218 -11.05 -18.70 -40.09
CA ASP A 218 -11.06 -17.56 -41.02
C ASP A 218 -12.47 -17.25 -41.58
N ASP A 219 -13.39 -18.21 -41.48
CA ASP A 219 -14.76 -18.15 -42.00
C ASP A 219 -15.82 -17.83 -40.92
N LEU A 220 -15.40 -17.40 -39.73
CA LEU A 220 -16.32 -17.12 -38.62
C LEU A 220 -17.21 -15.91 -38.93
N GLU A 221 -18.52 -16.14 -38.98
CA GLU A 221 -19.50 -15.07 -39.20
C GLU A 221 -19.57 -14.06 -38.04
N ASP A 222 -19.92 -12.81 -38.35
CA ASP A 222 -20.07 -11.72 -37.37
C ASP A 222 -21.08 -12.05 -36.26
N THR A 223 -22.16 -12.78 -36.60
CA THR A 223 -23.18 -13.21 -35.63
C THR A 223 -22.60 -14.20 -34.62
N ALA A 224 -21.80 -15.16 -35.10
CA ALA A 224 -21.12 -16.12 -34.24
C ALA A 224 -20.11 -15.39 -33.34
N TYR A 225 -19.32 -14.47 -33.92
CA TYR A 225 -18.37 -13.66 -33.15
C TYR A 225 -19.05 -12.81 -32.06
N ALA A 226 -20.21 -12.20 -32.37
CA ALA A 226 -20.99 -11.44 -31.40
C ALA A 226 -21.47 -12.31 -30.23
N PHE A 227 -21.90 -13.54 -30.50
CA PHE A 227 -22.29 -14.50 -29.46
C PHE A 227 -21.11 -14.88 -28.56
N LEU A 228 -19.92 -15.14 -29.12
CA LEU A 228 -18.71 -15.39 -28.31
C LEU A 228 -18.38 -14.21 -27.39
N GLY A 229 -18.67 -12.99 -27.84
CA GLY A 229 -18.54 -11.78 -27.03
C GLY A 229 -19.51 -11.68 -25.85
N LEU A 230 -20.68 -12.33 -25.93
CA LEU A 230 -21.60 -12.47 -24.79
C LEU A 230 -21.03 -13.44 -23.75
N LEU A 231 -20.48 -14.58 -24.21
CA LEU A 231 -19.85 -15.57 -23.33
C LEU A 231 -18.66 -14.98 -22.57
N GLY A 232 -17.91 -14.07 -23.21
CA GLY A 232 -16.82 -13.32 -22.59
C GLY A 232 -17.21 -12.33 -21.47
N LYS A 233 -18.52 -12.08 -21.28
CA LYS A 233 -19.09 -11.15 -20.29
C LYS A 233 -19.98 -11.84 -19.25
N LEU A 234 -19.92 -13.17 -19.18
CA LEU A 234 -20.65 -13.93 -18.18
C LEU A 234 -20.20 -13.54 -16.78
N LYS A 235 -21.17 -13.48 -15.85
CA LYS A 235 -20.92 -13.21 -14.43
C LYS A 235 -20.82 -14.49 -13.60
N GLN A 236 -21.06 -15.62 -14.22
CA GLN A 236 -21.12 -16.94 -13.62
C GLN A 236 -20.07 -17.84 -14.29
N PRO A 237 -19.51 -18.83 -13.57
CA PRO A 237 -18.41 -19.67 -14.07
C PRO A 237 -18.86 -20.82 -14.99
N TYR A 238 -20.17 -20.96 -15.26
CA TYR A 238 -20.76 -22.02 -16.07
C TYR A 238 -21.70 -21.47 -17.14
N LEU A 239 -21.84 -22.22 -18.23
CA LEU A 239 -22.84 -21.94 -19.26
C LEU A 239 -24.22 -22.43 -18.80
N SER A 240 -25.26 -21.67 -19.12
CA SER A 240 -26.62 -22.19 -19.07
C SER A 240 -26.85 -23.23 -20.17
N ASP A 241 -27.88 -24.08 -20.01
CA ASP A 241 -28.20 -25.12 -21.00
C ASP A 241 -28.36 -24.56 -22.42
N LEU A 242 -28.97 -23.38 -22.55
CA LEU A 242 -29.14 -22.70 -23.83
C LEU A 242 -27.81 -22.21 -24.41
N GLU A 243 -26.95 -21.60 -23.59
CA GLU A 243 -25.64 -21.11 -24.05
C GLU A 243 -24.74 -22.26 -24.48
N GLU A 244 -24.78 -23.38 -23.76
CA GLU A 244 -24.05 -24.60 -24.09
C GLU A 244 -24.56 -25.21 -25.41
N GLU A 245 -25.88 -25.26 -25.61
CA GLU A 245 -26.47 -25.75 -26.86
C GLU A 245 -26.11 -24.84 -28.04
N MET A 246 -26.21 -23.52 -27.87
CA MET A 246 -25.82 -22.55 -28.91
C MET A 246 -24.33 -22.66 -29.25
N LEU A 247 -23.46 -22.77 -28.24
CA LEU A 247 -22.02 -22.95 -28.46
C LEU A 247 -21.73 -24.27 -29.19
N SER A 248 -22.39 -25.36 -28.79
CA SER A 248 -22.27 -26.67 -29.42
C SER A 248 -22.73 -26.66 -30.89
N VAL A 249 -23.78 -25.92 -31.21
CA VAL A 249 -24.24 -25.75 -32.60
C VAL A 249 -23.17 -25.03 -33.41
N LEU A 250 -22.60 -23.95 -32.90
CA LEU A 250 -21.49 -23.25 -33.57
C LEU A 250 -20.30 -24.19 -33.77
N GLU A 251 -19.85 -24.90 -32.74
CA GLU A 251 -18.75 -25.87 -32.85
C GLU A 251 -19.00 -26.89 -33.98
N ARG A 252 -20.20 -27.48 -34.04
CA ARG A 252 -20.56 -28.41 -35.12
C ARG A 252 -20.59 -27.76 -36.50
N THR A 253 -21.13 -26.55 -36.61
CA THR A 253 -21.20 -25.81 -37.88
C THR A 253 -19.80 -25.51 -38.43
N TYR A 254 -18.84 -25.22 -37.56
CA TYR A 254 -17.45 -24.95 -37.94
C TYR A 254 -16.51 -26.18 -37.88
N GLY A 255 -17.05 -27.36 -37.58
CA GLY A 255 -16.33 -28.64 -37.62
C GLY A 255 -15.37 -28.88 -36.45
N LEU A 256 -15.72 -28.41 -35.25
CA LEU A 256 -14.99 -28.59 -33.99
C LEU A 256 -15.63 -29.62 -33.06
#